data_AF-X0SRI1-F1
#
_entry.id   AF-X0SRI1-F1
#
_cell.length_a   1.000
_cell.length_b   1.000
_cell.length_c   1.000
_cell.angle_alpha   90.00
_cell.angle_beta   90.00
_cell.angle_gamma   90.00
#
_symmetry.space_group_name_H-M   'P 1'
#
loop_
_entity.id
_entity.type
_entity.pdbx_description
1 polymer ?
#
loop_
_entity_poly.entity_id
_entity_poly.type
_entity_poly.pdbx_seq_one_letter_code
_entity_poly.pdbx_strand_id
1 'polypeptide(L)'
;MTKQKQTIQLSRFSSGIITEADPLNQPPGSSIDEYNMDLLNDGTRKRRLGMECEIGCIPVPIDPSLEGQELAYNTYKWDLGNVRSGYVFTVVQTGNVLEVFRYYNNSAITANKVGSLALSEAPVNLPFSFSSVDDSLVVATGGGVYRVFDDTPDEEQITLASEEINLEVRDLFGLTDNIVDRDTSETKRIDLGNNIAYRPYESEMTDVHYYNLYNQGWPQDKV
;
A
#
# COMPACT_ATOMS: atom_id res chain seq x y z
N MET A 1 53.57 -0.66 61.04
CA MET A 1 53.56 0.26 59.89
C MET A 1 52.22 0.15 59.19
N THR A 2 51.41 1.20 59.23
CA THR A 2 50.04 1.19 58.68
C THR A 2 50.10 1.53 57.20
N LYS A 3 49.64 0.64 56.31
CA LYS A 3 49.56 0.95 54.86
C LYS A 3 48.49 2.02 54.65
N GLN A 4 48.89 3.18 54.15
CA GLN A 4 47.97 4.24 53.76
C GLN A 4 47.20 3.78 52.51
N LYS A 5 45.89 3.56 52.65
CA LYS A 5 45.00 3.25 51.52
C LYS A 5 44.66 4.55 50.81
N GLN A 6 45.24 4.76 49.63
CA GLN A 6 44.89 5.88 48.76
C GLN A 6 43.79 5.43 47.80
N THR A 7 42.63 6.04 47.89
CA THR A 7 41.51 5.78 46.97
C THR A 7 41.80 6.51 45.66
N ILE A 8 42.20 5.77 44.63
CA ILE A 8 42.38 6.33 43.28
C ILE A 8 41.00 6.38 42.63
N GLN A 9 40.46 7.58 42.40
CA GLN A 9 39.32 7.76 41.51
C GLN A 9 39.83 7.80 40.07
N LEU A 10 39.62 6.72 39.32
CA LEU A 10 39.82 6.67 37.87
C LEU A 10 38.49 7.00 37.18
N SER A 11 38.24 8.29 36.96
CA SER A 11 37.26 8.71 35.95
C SER A 11 38.00 8.83 34.62
N ARG A 12 37.97 7.77 33.80
CA ARG A 12 38.43 7.80 32.41
C ARG A 12 37.22 7.60 31.51
N PHE A 13 36.52 8.70 31.25
CA PHE A 13 35.63 8.76 30.09
C PHE A 13 36.46 9.34 28.93
N SER A 14 36.78 8.52 27.94
CA SER A 14 37.21 9.04 26.63
C SER A 14 35.96 9.61 25.95
N SER A 15 35.66 10.87 26.25
CA SER A 15 34.45 11.58 25.80
C SER A 15 34.54 12.00 24.33
N GLY A 16 34.48 11.06 23.39
CA GLY A 16 34.40 11.41 21.97
C GLY A 16 34.32 10.25 21.00
N ILE A 17 34.00 10.59 19.75
CA ILE A 17 34.15 9.72 18.57
C ILE A 17 35.60 9.74 18.15
N ILE A 18 36.15 8.57 17.89
CA ILE A 18 37.53 8.42 17.43
C ILE A 18 37.49 7.90 16.01
N THR A 19 37.68 8.81 15.05
CA THR A 19 37.62 8.53 13.61
C THR A 19 38.89 7.88 13.06
N GLU A 20 39.93 7.73 13.90
CA GLU A 20 41.23 7.17 13.52
C GLU A 20 41.53 5.83 14.23
N ALA A 21 40.54 5.25 14.91
CA ALA A 21 40.71 3.98 15.61
C ALA A 21 40.56 2.80 14.65
N ASP A 22 41.64 2.04 14.48
CA ASP A 22 41.62 0.70 13.92
C ASP A 22 40.81 -0.22 14.86
N PRO A 23 39.96 -1.16 14.36
CA PRO A 23 39.27 -2.15 15.19
C PRO A 23 40.14 -2.92 16.20
N LEU A 24 41.48 -2.94 16.02
CA LEU A 24 42.43 -3.52 16.97
C LEU A 24 43.01 -2.54 18.01
N ASN A 25 42.88 -1.22 17.83
CA ASN A 25 43.52 -0.21 18.67
C ASN A 25 42.55 0.89 19.10
N GLN A 26 41.41 0.47 19.63
CA GLN A 26 40.43 1.35 20.24
C GLN A 26 40.83 1.66 21.69
N PRO A 27 40.79 2.93 22.13
CA PRO A 27 41.05 3.23 23.52
C PRO A 27 39.97 2.62 24.43
N PRO A 28 40.33 2.29 25.68
CA PRO A 28 39.41 1.65 26.61
C PRO A 28 38.17 2.53 26.85
N GLY A 29 36.99 2.06 26.41
CA GLY A 29 35.71 2.75 26.60
C GLY A 29 35.09 3.35 25.34
N SER A 30 35.66 3.18 24.15
CA SER A 30 34.91 3.46 22.91
C SER A 30 33.87 2.39 22.64
N SER A 31 32.69 2.83 22.21
CA SER A 31 31.64 1.98 21.66
C SER A 31 32.03 1.54 20.24
N ILE A 32 31.72 0.28 19.94
CA ILE A 32 31.96 -0.32 18.62
C ILE A 32 30.69 -0.28 17.78
N ASP A 33 29.53 -0.42 18.42
CA ASP A 33 28.23 -0.48 17.76
C ASP A 33 27.21 0.38 18.53
N GLU A 34 26.48 1.21 17.81
CA GLU A 34 25.58 2.22 18.35
C GLU A 34 24.24 2.19 17.63
N TYR A 35 23.25 1.58 18.28
CA TYR A 35 21.87 1.57 17.80
C TYR A 35 21.03 2.63 18.53
N ASN A 36 20.13 3.27 17.77
CA ASN A 36 19.11 4.20 18.28
C ASN A 36 19.66 5.47 18.98
N MET A 37 20.69 6.07 18.41
CA MET A 37 21.30 7.30 18.93
C MET A 37 21.44 8.37 17.84
N ASP A 38 21.42 9.63 18.25
CA ASP A 38 21.82 10.76 17.42
C ASP A 38 23.22 11.20 17.84
N LEU A 39 24.07 11.31 16.82
CA LEU A 39 25.41 11.80 16.94
C LEU A 39 25.42 13.32 16.76
N LEU A 40 25.88 14.05 17.76
CA LEU A 40 25.94 15.51 17.72
C LEU A 40 27.31 15.97 17.17
N ASN A 41 27.35 17.15 16.55
CA ASN A 41 28.56 17.70 15.92
C ASN A 41 29.71 17.96 16.92
N ASP A 42 29.41 18.03 18.22
CA ASP A 42 30.38 18.17 19.30
C ASP A 42 30.97 16.83 19.77
N GLY A 43 30.61 15.72 19.09
CA GLY A 43 31.05 14.37 19.43
C GLY A 43 30.31 13.76 20.62
N THR A 44 29.32 14.45 21.19
CA THR A 44 28.43 13.89 22.19
C THR A 44 27.32 13.06 21.55
N ARG A 45 26.70 12.21 22.35
CA ARG A 45 25.67 11.28 21.90
C ARG A 45 24.43 11.51 22.74
N LYS A 46 23.29 11.53 22.08
CA LYS A 46 22.00 11.45 22.76
C LYS A 46 21.25 10.24 22.25
N ARG A 47 20.55 9.55 23.15
CA ARG A 47 19.59 8.53 22.74
C ARG A 47 18.49 9.22 21.91
N ARG A 48 18.09 8.62 20.78
CA ARG A 48 16.93 9.12 20.04
C ARG A 48 15.71 9.07 20.95
N LEU A 49 14.90 10.13 20.89
CA LEU A 49 13.63 10.14 21.60
C LEU A 49 12.81 8.94 21.12
N GLY A 50 12.17 8.26 22.07
CA GLY A 50 11.24 7.18 21.73
C GLY A 50 10.02 7.73 20.99
N MET A 51 9.15 6.81 20.59
CA MET A 51 7.81 7.21 20.15
C MET A 51 6.99 7.54 21.38
N GLU A 52 6.39 8.73 21.40
CA GLU A 52 5.36 9.09 22.36
C GLU A 52 4.04 9.20 21.60
N CYS A 53 2.96 8.82 22.28
CA CYS A 53 1.63 9.04 21.74
C CYS A 53 1.32 10.54 21.69
N GLU A 54 0.57 10.96 20.68
CA GLU A 54 0.03 12.31 20.63
C GLU A 54 -0.88 12.64 21.84
N ILE A 55 -0.99 13.92 22.18
CA ILE A 55 -1.88 14.37 23.25
C ILE A 55 -3.33 14.03 22.87
N GLY A 56 -4.01 13.26 23.72
CA GLY A 56 -5.37 12.76 23.44
C GLY A 56 -5.41 11.49 22.61
N CYS A 57 -4.28 10.77 22.48
CA CYS A 57 -4.22 9.49 21.81
C CYS A 57 -5.23 8.49 22.38
N ILE A 58 -5.91 7.78 21.47
CA ILE A 58 -6.78 6.65 21.79
C ILE A 58 -6.14 5.38 21.22
N PRO A 59 -5.63 4.46 22.06
CA PRO A 59 -5.04 3.22 21.59
C PRO A 59 -6.05 2.39 20.79
N VAL A 60 -5.64 1.88 19.63
CA VAL A 60 -6.44 0.95 18.84
C VAL A 60 -6.01 -0.47 19.18
N PRO A 61 -6.90 -1.30 19.77
CA PRO A 61 -6.56 -2.68 20.10
C PRO A 61 -6.38 -3.50 18.82
N ILE A 62 -5.34 -4.32 18.82
CA ILE A 62 -5.13 -5.35 17.79
C ILE A 62 -5.94 -6.58 18.19
N ASP A 63 -6.48 -7.31 17.22
CA ASP A 63 -7.19 -8.57 17.47
C ASP A 63 -6.27 -9.56 18.21
N PRO A 64 -6.66 -10.06 19.40
CA PRO A 64 -5.89 -11.06 20.15
C PRO A 64 -5.62 -12.35 19.36
N SER A 65 -6.44 -12.68 18.35
CA SER A 65 -6.21 -13.86 17.50
C SER A 65 -4.91 -13.80 16.69
N LEU A 66 -4.38 -12.58 16.51
CA LEU A 66 -3.15 -12.28 15.79
C LEU A 66 -1.92 -12.27 16.71
N GLU A 67 -2.09 -12.48 18.02
CA GLU A 67 -0.98 -12.47 18.98
C GLU A 67 0.02 -13.60 18.67
N GLY A 68 1.31 -13.24 18.65
CA GLY A 68 2.41 -14.17 18.34
C GLY A 68 2.63 -14.47 16.86
N GLN A 69 1.85 -13.86 15.95
CA GLN A 69 2.09 -13.92 14.51
C GLN A 69 3.01 -12.77 14.06
N GLU A 70 3.78 -12.99 13.00
CA GLU A 70 4.52 -11.92 12.35
C GLU A 70 3.55 -11.07 11.53
N LEU A 71 3.18 -9.91 12.06
CA LEU A 71 2.26 -8.98 11.40
C LEU A 71 3.02 -7.99 10.53
N ALA A 72 2.52 -7.78 9.32
CA ALA A 72 2.95 -6.68 8.48
C ALA A 72 2.25 -5.39 8.90
N TYR A 73 3.01 -4.30 8.82
CA TYR A 73 2.53 -2.94 9.06
C TYR A 73 2.87 -2.09 7.84
N ASN A 74 1.90 -1.30 7.39
CA ASN A 74 2.10 -0.32 6.34
C ASN A 74 1.13 0.85 6.54
N THR A 75 1.44 2.00 5.95
CA THR A 75 0.58 3.18 6.01
C THR A 75 0.42 3.81 4.64
N TYR A 76 -0.76 4.39 4.39
CA TYR A 76 -1.07 5.06 3.13
C TYR A 76 -1.95 6.28 3.36
N LYS A 77 -1.75 7.32 2.55
CA LYS A 77 -2.62 8.50 2.54
C LYS A 77 -3.66 8.31 1.44
N TRP A 78 -4.94 8.28 1.81
CA TRP A 78 -6.06 8.17 0.90
C TRP A 78 -6.84 9.48 0.85
N ASP A 79 -7.02 10.04 -0.35
CA ASP A 79 -7.65 11.34 -0.59
C ASP A 79 -8.96 11.14 -1.37
N LEU A 80 -10.10 11.54 -0.80
CA LEU A 80 -11.43 11.42 -1.42
C LEU A 80 -11.82 12.71 -2.16
N GLY A 81 -10.97 13.10 -3.11
CA GLY A 81 -11.03 14.40 -3.77
C GLY A 81 -12.37 14.79 -4.38
N ASN A 82 -13.16 13.84 -4.91
CA ASN A 82 -14.43 14.16 -5.57
C ASN A 82 -15.67 13.79 -4.75
N VAL A 83 -15.69 12.66 -4.04
CA VAL A 83 -16.90 12.20 -3.31
C VAL A 83 -17.11 12.99 -2.02
N ARG A 84 -16.03 13.32 -1.29
CA ARG A 84 -16.09 14.17 -0.09
C ARG A 84 -14.95 15.18 -0.10
N SER A 85 -15.17 16.31 -0.77
CA SER A 85 -14.16 17.36 -0.95
C SER A 85 -13.49 17.74 0.37
N GLY A 86 -12.16 17.61 0.41
CA GLY A 86 -11.32 17.99 1.55
C GLY A 86 -11.16 16.92 2.64
N TYR A 87 -11.69 15.71 2.46
CA TYR A 87 -11.46 14.60 3.37
C TYR A 87 -10.19 13.83 2.98
N VAL A 88 -9.22 13.85 3.88
CA VAL A 88 -7.98 13.07 3.77
C VAL A 88 -7.96 12.04 4.88
N PHE A 89 -7.68 10.79 4.52
CA PHE A 89 -7.56 9.68 5.45
C PHE A 89 -6.13 9.15 5.48
N THR A 90 -5.75 8.71 6.67
CA THR A 90 -4.58 7.86 6.89
C THR A 90 -5.09 6.44 7.07
N VAL A 91 -4.68 5.55 6.18
CA VAL A 91 -4.95 4.12 6.26
C VAL A 91 -3.74 3.45 6.89
N VAL A 92 -3.97 2.64 7.91
CA VAL A 92 -2.95 1.88 8.61
C VAL A 92 -3.29 0.40 8.46
N GLN A 93 -2.39 -0.34 7.82
CA GLN A 93 -2.45 -1.79 7.80
C GLN A 93 -1.87 -2.34 9.10
N THR A 94 -2.60 -3.25 9.73
CA THR A 94 -2.11 -4.14 10.77
C THR A 94 -2.53 -5.56 10.43
N GLY A 95 -1.59 -6.38 9.96
CA GLY A 95 -1.92 -7.70 9.44
C GLY A 95 -2.82 -7.62 8.21
N ASN A 96 -3.97 -8.30 8.27
CA ASN A 96 -5.00 -8.25 7.23
C ASN A 96 -6.11 -7.22 7.50
N VAL A 97 -5.94 -6.38 8.52
CA VAL A 97 -6.91 -5.35 8.90
C VAL A 97 -6.42 -3.99 8.42
N LEU A 98 -7.32 -3.22 7.81
CA LEU A 98 -7.15 -1.83 7.43
C LEU A 98 -7.90 -0.94 8.41
N GLU A 99 -7.16 -0.13 9.14
CA GLU A 99 -7.67 0.89 10.05
C GLU A 99 -7.62 2.25 9.37
N VAL A 100 -8.75 2.93 9.29
CA VAL A 100 -8.86 4.21 8.57
C VAL A 100 -9.10 5.33 9.56
N PHE A 101 -8.23 6.33 9.53
CA PHE A 101 -8.28 7.50 10.40
C PHE A 101 -8.47 8.75 9.57
N ARG A 102 -9.36 9.64 10.00
CA ARG A 102 -9.52 10.93 9.34
C ARG A 102 -8.47 11.91 9.85
N TYR A 103 -7.80 12.58 8.92
CA TYR A 103 -6.88 13.64 9.25
C TYR A 103 -7.64 14.94 9.55
N TYR A 104 -7.42 15.49 10.74
CA TYR A 104 -7.90 16.82 11.14
C TYR A 104 -6.73 17.64 11.66
N ASN A 105 -6.54 18.85 11.15
CA ASN A 105 -5.38 19.70 11.45
C ASN A 105 -5.16 20.03 12.94
N ASN A 106 -6.13 19.79 13.83
CA ASN A 106 -6.10 20.22 15.23
C ASN A 106 -6.44 19.13 16.25
N SER A 107 -6.47 17.85 15.86
CA SER A 107 -6.86 16.75 16.76
C SER A 107 -5.89 15.58 16.65
N ALA A 108 -5.80 14.77 17.71
CA ALA A 108 -5.12 13.49 17.68
C ALA A 108 -5.68 12.60 16.56
N ILE A 109 -4.83 12.11 15.65
CA ILE A 109 -5.24 11.26 14.52
C ILE A 109 -5.90 9.98 15.02
N THR A 110 -5.34 9.35 16.04
CA THR A 110 -5.84 8.10 16.65
C THR A 110 -7.24 8.24 17.24
N ALA A 111 -7.62 9.44 17.68
CA ALA A 111 -8.97 9.72 18.17
C ALA A 111 -10.01 9.83 17.05
N ASN A 112 -9.58 9.98 15.79
CA ASN A 112 -10.44 10.15 14.63
C ASN A 112 -10.51 8.88 13.77
N LYS A 113 -10.56 7.71 14.41
CA LYS A 113 -10.82 6.44 13.73
C LYS A 113 -12.21 6.47 13.10
N VAL A 114 -12.26 6.26 11.80
CA VAL A 114 -13.47 6.25 10.98
C VAL A 114 -14.06 4.85 10.95
N GLY A 115 -13.20 3.86 10.72
CA GLY A 115 -13.64 2.49 10.57
C GLY A 115 -12.46 1.53 10.50
N SER A 116 -12.80 0.25 10.55
CA SER A 116 -11.86 -0.86 10.44
C SER A 116 -12.45 -1.87 9.46
N LEU A 117 -11.59 -2.44 8.62
CA LEU A 117 -11.98 -3.39 7.60
C LEU A 117 -11.02 -4.58 7.62
N ALA A 118 -11.53 -5.78 7.85
CA ALA A 118 -10.74 -7.01 7.79
C ALA A 118 -10.87 -7.65 6.39
N LEU A 119 -9.73 -7.79 5.71
CA LEU A 119 -9.64 -8.50 4.44
C LEU A 119 -9.40 -9.99 4.73
N SER A 120 -10.50 -10.76 4.81
CA SER A 120 -10.48 -12.11 5.40
C SER A 120 -9.56 -13.10 4.68
N GLU A 121 -9.37 -12.98 3.37
CA GLU A 121 -8.50 -13.87 2.58
C GLU A 121 -7.08 -13.31 2.37
N ALA A 122 -6.80 -12.11 2.87
CA ALA A 122 -5.50 -11.48 2.71
C ALA A 122 -4.47 -12.03 3.72
N PRO A 123 -3.20 -12.20 3.31
CA PRO A 123 -2.14 -12.64 4.21
C PRO A 123 -1.83 -11.58 5.28
N VAL A 124 -1.62 -12.02 6.53
CA VAL A 124 -1.33 -11.12 7.67
C VAL A 124 0.14 -10.70 7.76
N ASN A 125 1.04 -11.42 7.10
CA ASN A 125 2.49 -11.24 7.22
C ASN A 125 3.12 -10.49 6.04
N LEU A 126 2.31 -10.01 5.08
CA LEU A 126 2.79 -9.28 3.90
C LEU A 126 2.31 -7.83 3.92
N PRO A 127 3.19 -6.84 3.65
CA PRO A 127 2.79 -5.47 3.49
C PRO A 127 1.96 -5.32 2.21
N PHE A 128 0.81 -4.66 2.32
CA PHE A 128 -0.06 -4.39 1.20
C PHE A 128 0.46 -3.20 0.39
N SER A 129 0.14 -3.19 -0.90
CA SER A 129 0.38 -2.05 -1.78
C SER A 129 -0.91 -1.31 -2.03
N PHE A 130 -0.86 0.02 -2.03
CA PHE A 130 -2.03 0.88 -2.07
C PHE A 130 -1.97 1.83 -3.26
N SER A 131 -3.13 2.12 -3.83
CA SER A 131 -3.32 3.18 -4.82
C SER A 131 -4.72 3.77 -4.72
N SER A 132 -4.88 5.06 -4.99
CA SER A 132 -6.19 5.73 -5.02
C SER A 132 -6.66 5.92 -6.47
N VAL A 133 -7.84 5.43 -6.80
CA VAL A 133 -8.46 5.54 -8.14
C VAL A 133 -9.93 5.88 -7.95
N ASP A 134 -10.40 6.98 -8.57
CA ASP A 134 -11.81 7.43 -8.56
C ASP A 134 -12.49 7.27 -7.20
N ASP A 135 -11.93 7.95 -6.18
CA ASP A 135 -12.42 7.98 -4.80
C ASP A 135 -12.47 6.60 -4.10
N SER A 136 -11.82 5.61 -4.68
CA SER A 136 -11.68 4.26 -4.14
C SER A 136 -10.22 3.99 -3.81
N LEU A 137 -9.98 3.20 -2.77
CA LEU A 137 -8.67 2.69 -2.44
C LEU A 137 -8.52 1.28 -3.01
N VAL A 138 -7.58 1.13 -3.94
CA VAL A 138 -7.18 -0.17 -4.46
C VAL A 138 -6.05 -0.73 -3.60
N VAL A 139 -6.24 -1.95 -3.11
CA VAL A 139 -5.33 -2.62 -2.18
C VAL A 139 -4.89 -3.95 -2.78
N ALA A 140 -3.62 -4.06 -3.12
CA ALA A 140 -3.01 -5.33 -3.54
C ALA A 140 -2.36 -6.01 -2.33
N THR A 141 -2.86 -7.19 -1.99
CA THR A 141 -2.49 -7.90 -0.74
C THR A 141 -1.49 -9.04 -0.95
N GLY A 142 -1.24 -9.41 -2.21
CA GLY A 142 -0.47 -10.61 -2.58
C GLY A 142 -1.33 -11.89 -2.68
N GLY A 143 -2.49 -11.93 -2.02
CA GLY A 143 -3.51 -12.97 -2.21
C GLY A 143 -4.58 -12.58 -3.25
N GLY A 144 -4.92 -11.30 -3.30
CA GLY A 144 -5.90 -10.73 -4.22
C GLY A 144 -5.80 -9.21 -4.29
N VAL A 145 -6.67 -8.59 -5.09
CA VAL A 145 -6.78 -7.13 -5.21
C VAL A 145 -8.17 -6.72 -4.73
N TYR A 146 -8.23 -5.80 -3.77
CA TYR A 146 -9.47 -5.31 -3.20
C TYR A 146 -9.69 -3.86 -3.59
N ARG A 147 -10.94 -3.50 -3.86
CA ARG A 147 -11.40 -2.12 -3.94
C ARG A 147 -12.14 -1.80 -2.66
N VAL A 148 -11.65 -0.81 -1.92
CA VAL A 148 -12.26 -0.26 -0.72
C VAL A 148 -12.88 1.08 -1.07
N PHE A 149 -14.13 1.29 -0.67
CA PHE A 149 -14.88 2.50 -1.00
C PHE A 149 -15.81 2.91 0.14
N ASP A 150 -16.28 4.15 0.07
CA ASP A 150 -17.31 4.69 0.96
C ASP A 150 -18.70 4.24 0.47
N ASP A 151 -19.40 3.45 1.30
CA ASP A 151 -20.76 2.92 1.05
C ASP A 151 -21.79 3.57 1.99
N THR A 152 -21.60 4.84 2.33
CA THR A 152 -22.54 5.50 3.25
C THR A 152 -23.82 5.94 2.53
N PRO A 153 -25.01 5.63 3.10
CA PRO A 153 -26.28 6.17 2.61
C PRO A 153 -26.54 7.64 3.00
N ASP A 154 -25.88 8.17 4.03
CA ASP A 154 -26.03 9.52 4.59
C ASP A 154 -24.72 10.31 4.59
N GLU A 155 -24.77 11.65 4.50
CA GLU A 155 -23.58 12.50 4.37
C GLU A 155 -22.72 12.63 5.67
N GLU A 156 -23.27 12.28 6.84
CA GLU A 156 -22.65 12.57 8.13
C GLU A 156 -21.72 11.48 8.68
N GLN A 157 -21.92 10.22 8.29
CA GLN A 157 -21.10 9.08 8.72
C GLN A 157 -20.28 8.55 7.54
N ILE A 158 -19.22 7.79 7.77
CA ILE A 158 -18.49 7.07 6.72
C ILE A 158 -18.55 5.59 7.04
N THR A 159 -19.14 4.80 6.14
CA THR A 159 -19.21 3.35 6.21
C THR A 159 -18.29 2.79 5.13
N LEU A 160 -17.28 2.04 5.53
CA LEU A 160 -16.32 1.45 4.61
C LEU A 160 -16.84 0.09 4.14
N ALA A 161 -16.84 -0.11 2.83
CA ALA A 161 -17.07 -1.40 2.21
C ALA A 161 -15.86 -1.84 1.39
N SER A 162 -15.76 -3.13 1.14
CA SER A 162 -14.76 -3.68 0.22
C SER A 162 -15.31 -4.79 -0.63
N GLU A 163 -14.82 -4.83 -1.85
CA GLU A 163 -15.05 -5.91 -2.80
C GLU A 163 -13.71 -6.39 -3.35
N GLU A 164 -13.60 -7.69 -3.62
CA GLU A 164 -12.48 -8.22 -4.37
C GLU A 164 -12.69 -7.94 -5.86
N ILE A 165 -11.67 -7.41 -6.52
CA ILE A 165 -11.69 -7.10 -7.93
C ILE A 165 -10.64 -7.92 -8.67
N ASN A 166 -11.00 -8.37 -9.86
CA ASN A 166 -10.04 -8.94 -10.79
C ASN A 166 -9.48 -7.83 -11.66
N LEU A 167 -8.15 -7.77 -11.77
CA LEU A 167 -7.51 -6.88 -12.72
C LEU A 167 -7.66 -7.47 -14.11
N GLU A 168 -8.55 -6.87 -14.89
CA GLU A 168 -8.72 -7.20 -16.30
C GLU A 168 -7.82 -6.31 -17.16
N VAL A 169 -7.23 -6.90 -18.18
CA VAL A 169 -6.45 -6.17 -19.19
C VAL A 169 -7.26 -6.19 -20.48
N ARG A 170 -7.44 -5.02 -21.10
CA ARG A 170 -8.06 -4.97 -22.43
C ARG A 170 -7.21 -5.75 -23.43
N ASP A 171 -7.88 -6.51 -24.30
CA ASP A 171 -7.24 -7.08 -25.48
C ASP A 171 -7.13 -6.00 -26.57
N LEU A 172 -5.90 -5.77 -27.04
CA LEU A 172 -5.62 -4.82 -28.13
C LEU A 172 -5.53 -5.50 -29.51
N PHE A 173 -5.42 -6.83 -29.54
CA PHE A 173 -5.04 -7.56 -30.75
C PHE A 173 -6.24 -8.29 -31.37
N GLY A 174 -7.26 -8.58 -30.57
CA GLY A 174 -8.42 -9.36 -30.99
C GLY A 174 -8.05 -10.82 -31.24
N LEU A 175 -9.07 -11.61 -31.54
CA LEU A 175 -8.96 -13.04 -31.82
C LEU A 175 -9.07 -13.30 -33.33
N THR A 176 -8.37 -14.31 -33.84
CA THR A 176 -8.52 -14.71 -35.24
C THR A 176 -9.89 -15.33 -35.46
N ASP A 177 -10.65 -14.75 -36.38
CA ASP A 177 -11.98 -15.22 -36.74
C ASP A 177 -11.97 -15.85 -38.14
N ASN A 178 -12.65 -16.99 -38.29
CA ASN A 178 -12.76 -17.71 -39.55
C ASN A 178 -14.23 -17.82 -39.93
N ILE A 179 -14.67 -16.95 -40.84
CA ILE A 179 -16.06 -16.89 -41.28
C ILE A 179 -16.19 -17.55 -42.65
N VAL A 180 -17.22 -18.37 -42.82
CA VAL A 180 -17.58 -18.88 -44.15
C VAL A 180 -18.53 -17.88 -44.79
N ASP A 181 -18.09 -17.27 -45.90
CA ASP A 181 -18.91 -16.36 -46.68
C ASP A 181 -20.07 -17.13 -47.32
N ARG A 182 -21.30 -16.71 -47.06
CA ARG A 182 -22.53 -17.33 -47.56
C ARG A 182 -22.62 -17.25 -49.08
N ASP A 183 -22.16 -16.16 -49.67
CA ASP A 183 -22.33 -15.88 -51.09
C ASP A 183 -21.25 -16.58 -51.93
N THR A 184 -20.03 -16.74 -51.40
CA THR A 184 -18.92 -17.42 -52.11
C THR A 184 -18.57 -18.81 -51.58
N SER A 185 -19.10 -19.20 -50.41
CA SER A 185 -18.72 -20.42 -49.66
C SER A 185 -17.22 -20.49 -49.31
N GLU A 186 -16.49 -19.38 -49.41
CA GLU A 186 -15.07 -19.31 -49.06
C GLU A 186 -14.89 -19.01 -47.57
N THR A 187 -13.89 -19.63 -46.93
CA THR A 187 -13.51 -19.28 -45.57
C THR A 187 -12.61 -18.04 -45.57
N LYS A 188 -13.12 -16.95 -45.01
CA LYS A 188 -12.40 -15.71 -44.76
C LYS A 188 -11.81 -15.71 -43.38
N ARG A 189 -10.47 -15.67 -43.33
CA ARG A 189 -9.72 -15.41 -42.11
C ARG A 189 -9.64 -13.90 -41.87
N ILE A 190 -10.11 -13.45 -40.72
CA ILE A 190 -10.13 -12.06 -40.29
C ILE A 190 -9.17 -11.91 -39.12
N ASP A 191 -8.00 -11.33 -39.39
CA ASP A 191 -6.95 -11.06 -38.41
C ASP A 191 -5.93 -10.04 -38.94
N LEU A 192 -5.33 -9.24 -38.06
CA LEU A 192 -4.08 -8.47 -38.32
C LEU A 192 -3.97 -7.80 -39.71
N GLY A 193 -5.06 -7.23 -40.23
CA GLY A 193 -5.10 -6.54 -41.54
C GLY A 193 -5.69 -7.34 -42.70
N ASN A 194 -5.92 -8.65 -42.54
CA ASN A 194 -6.63 -9.49 -43.50
C ASN A 194 -8.14 -9.33 -43.36
N ASN A 195 -8.84 -9.16 -44.49
CA ASN A 195 -10.30 -9.12 -44.57
C ASN A 195 -10.97 -8.14 -43.58
N ILE A 196 -10.28 -7.09 -43.13
CA ILE A 196 -10.78 -6.12 -42.13
C ILE A 196 -12.02 -5.33 -42.59
N ALA A 197 -12.24 -5.24 -43.90
CA ALA A 197 -13.40 -4.59 -44.50
C ALA A 197 -14.59 -5.53 -44.65
N TYR A 198 -14.40 -6.84 -44.43
CA TYR A 198 -15.49 -7.79 -44.50
C TYR A 198 -16.47 -7.55 -43.35
N ARG A 199 -17.76 -7.61 -43.67
CA ARG A 199 -18.86 -7.42 -42.72
C ARG A 199 -19.74 -8.65 -42.87
N PRO A 200 -19.66 -9.62 -41.95
CA PRO A 200 -20.47 -10.82 -42.02
C PRO A 200 -21.95 -10.49 -41.84
N TYR A 201 -22.81 -11.28 -42.49
CA TYR A 201 -24.24 -11.26 -42.21
C TYR A 201 -24.51 -11.84 -40.81
N GLU A 202 -25.68 -11.54 -40.24
CA GLU A 202 -26.11 -12.11 -38.95
C GLU A 202 -26.03 -13.64 -38.92
N SER A 203 -26.30 -14.29 -40.06
CA SER A 203 -26.20 -15.75 -40.22
C SER A 203 -24.78 -16.32 -40.21
N GLU A 204 -23.76 -15.48 -40.40
CA GLU A 204 -22.34 -15.85 -40.47
C GLU A 204 -21.57 -15.44 -39.22
N MET A 205 -22.26 -14.76 -38.30
CA MET A 205 -21.65 -14.12 -37.14
C MET A 205 -21.18 -15.16 -36.14
N THR A 206 -19.88 -15.14 -35.82
CA THR A 206 -19.28 -16.02 -34.81
C THR A 206 -19.14 -15.26 -33.48
N ASP A 207 -19.04 -15.99 -32.38
CA ASP A 207 -18.76 -15.40 -31.05
C ASP A 207 -17.44 -14.62 -31.05
N VAL A 208 -16.47 -15.07 -31.84
CA VAL A 208 -15.17 -14.42 -32.03
C VAL A 208 -15.34 -13.08 -32.75
N HIS A 209 -16.21 -13.03 -33.76
CA HIS A 209 -16.53 -11.77 -34.45
C HIS A 209 -17.16 -10.76 -33.50
N TYR A 210 -18.14 -11.20 -32.69
CA TYR A 210 -18.76 -10.35 -31.68
C TYR A 210 -17.74 -9.82 -30.68
N TYR A 211 -16.88 -10.70 -30.15
CA TYR A 211 -15.79 -10.30 -29.26
C TYR A 211 -14.91 -9.20 -29.87
N ASN A 212 -14.48 -9.39 -31.12
CA ASN A 212 -13.65 -8.42 -31.82
C ASN A 212 -14.36 -7.08 -32.05
N LEU A 213 -15.66 -7.09 -32.36
CA LEU A 213 -16.46 -5.87 -32.52
C LEU A 213 -16.57 -5.09 -31.19
N TYR A 214 -16.79 -5.79 -30.08
CA TYR A 214 -16.83 -5.14 -28.76
C TYR A 214 -15.47 -4.56 -28.33
N ASN A 215 -14.37 -5.09 -28.86
CA ASN A 215 -13.00 -4.66 -28.54
C ASN A 215 -12.33 -3.77 -29.61
N GLN A 216 -13.03 -3.38 -30.69
CA GLN A 216 -12.48 -2.56 -31.79
C GLN A 216 -12.31 -1.07 -31.47
N GLY A 217 -12.59 -0.63 -30.24
CA GLY A 217 -12.42 0.75 -29.78
C GLY A 217 -13.74 1.46 -29.49
N TRP A 218 -13.66 2.72 -29.09
CA TRP A 218 -14.82 3.52 -28.70
C TRP A 218 -15.65 3.90 -29.93
N PRO A 219 -17.01 3.89 -29.86
CA PRO A 219 -17.80 4.59 -30.85
C PRO A 219 -17.34 6.05 -30.86
N GLN A 220 -16.87 6.51 -32.01
CA GLN A 220 -16.67 7.93 -32.22
C GLN A 220 -18.04 8.58 -32.03
N ASP A 221 -18.19 9.39 -30.98
CA ASP A 221 -19.34 10.29 -30.89
C ASP A 221 -19.36 11.10 -32.18
N LYS A 222 -20.50 11.03 -32.88
CA LYS A 222 -20.71 11.81 -34.09
C LYS A 222 -20.58 13.28 -33.73
N VAL A 223 -19.54 13.93 -34.25
CA VAL A 223 -19.43 15.39 -34.33
C VAL A 223 -20.47 15.91 -35.31
#